data_AF-A0A3B9Y6A4-F1
#
_entry.id   AF-A0A3B9Y6A4-F1
#
_cell.length_a   1.000
_cell.length_b   1.000
_cell.length_c   1.000
_cell.angle_alpha   90.00
_cell.angle_beta   90.00
_cell.angle_gamma   90.00
#
_symmetry.space_group_name_H-M   'P 1'
#
loop_
_entity.id
_entity.type
_entity.pdbx_description
1 polymer ?
#
loop_
_entity_poly.entity_id
_entity_poly.type
_entity_poly.pdbx_seq_one_letter_code
_entity_poly.pdbx_strand_id
1 'polypeptide(L)'
;MHDLVGQQLGNYRVVRLVGRGGFADVYLGEHIHLNSLAALKVLHAVLTAEQQESFVQEAQRLVQLRHPHIVRLLDFAVQAGTPFLVMD
;
A
#
# COMPACT_ATOMS: atom_id res chain seq x y z
N MET A 1 0.01 12.82 11.07
CA MET A 1 -0.60 11.54 10.64
C MET A 1 -0.49 10.56 11.79
N HIS A 2 -1.59 9.87 12.08
CA HIS A 2 -1.67 8.90 13.16
C HIS A 2 -0.77 7.70 12.86
N ASP A 3 -0.19 7.14 13.92
CA ASP A 3 0.52 5.87 13.83
C ASP A 3 -0.46 4.77 13.43
N LEU A 4 -0.20 4.12 12.28
CA LEU A 4 -1.04 3.04 11.76
C LEU A 4 -0.70 1.69 12.37
N VAL A 5 0.34 1.60 13.20
CA VAL A 5 0.78 0.35 13.84
C VAL A 5 -0.36 -0.29 14.62
N GLY A 6 -0.54 -1.60 14.41
CA GLY A 6 -1.62 -2.41 14.98
C GLY A 6 -2.93 -2.36 14.19
N GLN A 7 -3.10 -1.43 13.25
CA GLN A 7 -4.29 -1.36 12.41
C GLN A 7 -4.22 -2.37 11.25
N GLN A 8 -5.37 -2.59 10.61
CA GLN A 8 -5.47 -3.44 9.43
C GLN A 8 -5.71 -2.58 8.18
N LEU A 9 -4.88 -2.77 7.16
CA LEU A 9 -5.00 -2.18 5.84
C LEU A 9 -5.26 -3.30 4.82
N GLY A 10 -6.48 -3.38 4.32
CA GLY A 10 -6.90 -4.53 3.49
C GLY A 10 -6.69 -5.86 4.24
N ASN A 11 -5.92 -6.76 3.66
CA ASN A 11 -5.57 -8.06 4.27
C ASN A 11 -4.27 -8.04 5.08
N TYR A 12 -3.73 -6.85 5.40
CA TYR A 12 -2.43 -6.72 6.06
C TYR A 12 -2.57 -6.03 7.42
N ARG A 13 -2.01 -6.64 8.46
CA ARG A 13 -1.84 -6.00 9.76
C ARG A 13 -0.55 -5.19 9.75
N VAL A 14 -0.64 -3.92 10.13
CA VAL A 14 0.52 -3.02 10.21
C VAL A 14 1.35 -3.37 11.44
N VAL A 15 2.60 -3.78 11.22
CA VAL A 15 3.51 -4.25 12.26
C VAL A 15 4.35 -3.10 12.84
N ARG A 16 4.99 -2.32 11.98
CA ARG A 16 5.84 -1.18 12.38
C ARG A 16 6.09 -0.22 11.22
N LEU A 17 6.43 1.02 11.53
CA LEU A 17 6.96 1.97 10.55
C LEU A 17 8.36 1.51 10.07
N VAL A 18 8.60 1.61 8.76
CA VAL A 18 9.89 1.33 8.10
C VAL A 18 10.57 2.63 7.69
N GLY A 19 9.80 3.59 7.16
CA GLY A 19 10.33 4.89 6.78
C GLY A 19 9.24 5.91 6.50
N ARG A 20 9.60 7.20 6.60
CA ARG A 20 8.73 8.32 6.22
C ARG A 20 9.35 9.05 5.04
N GLY A 21 8.55 9.31 4.03
CA GLY A 21 8.90 10.15 2.90
C GLY A 21 8.02 11.40 2.84
N GLY A 22 8.33 12.32 1.92
CA GLY A 22 7.55 13.55 1.75
C GLY A 22 6.12 13.33 1.22
N PHE A 23 5.85 12.17 0.62
CA PHE A 23 4.56 11.87 -0.03
C PHE A 23 3.87 10.61 0.50
N ALA A 24 4.58 9.81 1.29
CA ALA A 24 4.12 8.52 1.74
C ALA A 24 4.89 8.06 2.97
N ASP A 25 4.21 7.30 3.81
CA ASP A 25 4.83 6.50 4.86
C ASP A 25 4.89 5.04 4.41
N VAL A 26 5.98 4.36 4.74
CA VAL A 26 6.17 2.93 4.45
C VAL A 26 6.17 2.17 5.76
N TYR A 27 5.27 1.20 5.87
CA TYR A 27 5.15 0.30 7.01
C TYR A 27 5.50 -1.13 6.61
N LEU A 28 5.95 -1.91 7.58
CA LEU A 28 5.98 -3.37 7.48
C LEU A 28 4.58 -3.87 7.80
N GLY A 29 4.00 -4.65 6.90
CA GLY A 29 2.72 -5.33 7.08
C GLY A 29 2.88 -6.84 7.07
N GLU A 30 1.97 -7.54 7.75
CA GLU A 30 1.86 -9.00 7.72
C GLU A 30 0.50 -9.39 7.13
N HIS A 31 0.50 -10.21 6.08
CA HIS A 31 -0.74 -10.70 5.48
C HIS A 31 -1.45 -11.67 6.43
N ILE A 32 -2.66 -11.33 6.87
CA ILE A 32 -3.36 -12.02 7.98
C ILE A 32 -3.67 -13.50 7.72
N HIS A 33 -3.70 -13.93 6.45
CA HIS A 33 -3.97 -15.33 6.08
C HIS A 33 -2.72 -16.10 5.62
N LEU A 34 -1.67 -15.40 5.22
CA LEU A 34 -0.49 -16.01 4.60
C LEU A 34 0.75 -15.93 5.50
N ASN A 35 0.69 -15.10 6.55
CA ASN A 35 1.80 -14.77 7.45
C ASN A 35 3.07 -14.30 6.69
N SER A 36 2.89 -13.79 5.47
CA SER A 36 3.94 -13.22 4.65
C SER A 36 4.08 -11.73 4.97
N LEU A 37 5.32 -11.26 5.02
CA LEU A 37 5.62 -9.84 5.20
C LEU A 37 5.57 -9.09 3.87
N ALA A 38 5.13 -7.83 3.92
CA ALA A 38 5.10 -6.94 2.77
C ALA A 38 5.33 -5.49 3.19
N ALA A 39 5.81 -4.66 2.26
CA ALA A 39 5.92 -3.22 2.45
C ALA A 39 4.60 -2.53 2.07
N LEU A 40 4.00 -1.83 3.03
CA LEU A 40 2.77 -1.05 2.85
C LEU A 40 3.12 0.42 2.67
N LYS A 41 3.07 0.92 1.44
CA LYS A 41 3.31 2.34 1.13
C LYS A 41 1.97 3.09 1.13
N VAL A 42 1.73 3.82 2.20
CA VAL A 42 0.51 4.59 2.43
C VAL A 42 0.75 6.03 1.99
N LEU A 43 0.02 6.50 0.98
CA LEU A 43 0.19 7.87 0.48
C LEU A 43 -0.46 8.87 1.44
N HIS A 44 0.13 10.05 1.55
CA HIS A 44 -0.38 11.14 2.37
C HIS A 44 -1.62 11.83 1.78
N ALA A 45 -1.99 11.48 0.55
CA ALA A 45 -3.11 12.05 -0.18
C ALA A 45 -4.44 11.37 0.16
N VAL A 46 -5.52 12.15 0.08
CA VAL A 46 -6.90 11.65 0.07
C VAL A 46 -7.43 11.84 -1.34
N LEU A 47 -7.79 10.74 -2.01
CA LEU A 47 -8.26 10.75 -3.38
C LEU A 47 -9.75 11.06 -3.46
N THR A 48 -10.14 11.94 -4.38
CA THR A 48 -11.54 12.09 -4.81
C THR A 48 -12.03 10.83 -5.54
N ALA A 49 -13.34 10.70 -5.74
CA ALA A 49 -13.90 9.54 -6.46
C ALA A 49 -13.28 9.36 -7.86
N GLU A 50 -13.12 10.43 -8.65
CA GLU A 50 -12.52 10.34 -9.99
C GLU A 50 -11.02 9.96 -9.93
N GLN A 51 -10.31 10.45 -8.90
CA GLN A 51 -8.91 10.10 -8.68
C GLN A 51 -8.74 8.65 -8.24
N GLN A 52 -9.70 8.10 -7.51
CA GLN A 52 -9.70 6.69 -7.10
C GLN A 52 -9.81 5.77 -8.31
N GLU A 53 -10.73 6.06 -9.24
CA GLU A 53 -10.86 5.27 -10.48
C GLU A 53 -9.56 5.28 -11.29
N SER A 54 -8.97 6.47 -11.46
CA SER A 54 -7.68 6.62 -12.16
C SER A 54 -6.54 5.87 -11.47
N PHE A 55 -6.49 5.94 -10.13
CA PHE A 55 -5.50 5.22 -9.33
C PHE A 55 -5.65 3.69 -9.49
N VAL A 56 -6.88 3.17 -9.42
CA VAL A 56 -7.15 1.74 -9.60
C VAL A 56 -6.67 1.26 -10.97
N GLN A 57 -6.99 2.01 -12.04
CA GLN A 57 -6.55 1.67 -13.39
C GLN A 57 -5.03 1.67 -13.55
N GLU A 58 -4.33 2.65 -12.96
CA GLU A 58 -2.86 2.71 -12.97
C GLU A 58 -2.26 1.54 -12.20
N ALA A 59 -2.76 1.28 -10.99
CA ALA A 59 -2.25 0.21 -10.13
C ALA A 59 -2.44 -1.17 -10.77
N GLN A 60 -3.57 -1.42 -11.45
CA GLN A 60 -3.78 -2.65 -12.22
C GLN A 60 -2.74 -2.88 -13.31
N ARG A 61 -2.28 -1.81 -13.98
CA ARG A 61 -1.19 -1.91 -14.96
C ARG A 61 0.14 -2.24 -14.29
N LEU A 62 0.42 -1.65 -13.14
CA LEU A 62 1.65 -1.90 -12.38
C LEU A 62 1.72 -3.32 -11.79
N VAL A 63 0.60 -3.92 -11.37
CA VAL A 63 0.58 -5.31 -10.86
C VAL A 63 1.04 -6.34 -11.91
N GLN A 64 0.83 -6.04 -13.19
CA GLN A 64 1.25 -6.94 -14.28
C GLN A 64 2.75 -6.85 -14.58
N LEU A 65 3.42 -5.79 -14.13
CA LEU A 65 4.83 -5.56 -14.38
C LEU A 65 5.68 -6.50 -13.51
N ARG A 66 6.35 -7.46 -14.15
CA ARG A 66 7.23 -8.42 -13.50
C ARG A 66 8.63 -8.34 -14.11
N HIS A 67 9.57 -7.81 -13.34
CA HIS A 67 10.95 -7.67 -13.80
C HIS A 67 11.92 -7.71 -12.60
N PRO A 68 13.09 -8.36 -12.70
CA PRO A 68 14.05 -8.50 -11.58
C PRO A 68 14.63 -7.17 -11.05
N HIS A 69 14.42 -6.06 -11.76
CA HIS A 69 14.91 -4.73 -11.38
C HIS A 69 13.78 -3.74 -11.05
N ILE A 70 12.55 -4.24 -10.92
CA ILE A 70 11.38 -3.41 -10.59
C ILE A 70 10.70 -4.05 -9.38
N VAL A 71 10.52 -3.26 -8.33
CA VAL A 71 9.80 -3.70 -7.12
C VAL A 71 8.42 -4.19 -7.52
N ARG A 72 8.07 -5.39 -7.07
CA ARG A 72 6.81 -6.02 -7.46
C ARG A 72 5.68 -5.44 -6.63
N LEU A 73 4.65 -4.94 -7.31
CA LEU A 73 3.38 -4.62 -6.68
C LEU A 73 2.58 -5.92 -6.48
N LEU A 74 2.33 -6.27 -5.22
CA LEU A 74 1.58 -7.46 -4.82
C LEU A 74 0.07 -7.19 -4.80
N ASP A 75 -0.32 -6.03 -4.28
CA ASP A 75 -1.71 -5.63 -4.08
C ASP A 75 -1.80 -4.10 -3.97
N PHE A 76 -3.02 -3.56 -4.03
CA PHE A 76 -3.30 -2.14 -3.79
C PHE A 76 -4.75 -1.97 -3.32
N ALA A 77 -5.01 -0.91 -2.56
CA ALA A 77 -6.38 -0.55 -2.21
C ALA A 77 -6.48 0.93 -1.82
N VAL A 78 -7.73 1.39 -1.69
CA VAL A 78 -8.06 2.70 -1.15
C VAL A 78 -8.95 2.50 0.08
N GLN A 79 -8.52 3.00 1.24
CA GLN A 79 -9.24 2.87 2.49
C GLN A 79 -9.56 4.26 3.03
N ALA A 80 -10.86 4.56 3.21
CA ALA A 80 -11.34 5.88 3.61
C ALA A 80 -10.78 7.04 2.75
N GLY A 81 -10.59 6.78 1.46
CA GLY A 81 -10.01 7.75 0.51
C GLY A 81 -8.49 7.80 0.49
N THR A 82 -7.80 7.14 1.43
CA THR A 82 -6.33 7.05 1.45
C THR A 82 -5.87 5.82 0.66
N PRO A 83 -5.09 6.00 -0.42
CA PRO A 83 -4.56 4.90 -1.19
C PRO A 83 -3.31 4.32 -0.53
N PHE A 84 -3.16 3.00 -0.64
CA PHE A 84 -1.94 2.31 -0.25
C PHE A 84 -1.57 1.24 -1.28
N LEU A 85 -0.27 1.01 -1.40
CA LEU A 85 0.34 0.03 -2.27
C LEU A 85 1.02 -1.04 -1.42
N VAL A 86 0.93 -2.30 -1.84
CA VAL A 86 1.56 -3.42 -1.17
C VAL A 86 2.64 -4.00 -2.05
N MET A 87 3.87 -4.02 -1.55
CA MET A 87 5.06 -4.37 -2.31
C MET A 87 5.82 -5.51 -1.62
N ASP A 88 6.58 -6.27 -2.41
CA ASP A 88 7.47 -7.32 -1.87
C ASP A 88 8.71 -6.77 -1.15
#